data_AF-A0A4U2F4N5-F1
#
_entry.id   AF-A0A4U2F4N5-F1
#
_cell.length_a   1.000
_cell.length_b   1.000
_cell.length_c   1.000
_cell.angle_alpha   90.00
_cell.angle_beta   90.00
_cell.angle_gamma   90.00
#
_symmetry.space_group_name_H-M   'P 1'
#
loop_
_entity.id
_entity.type
_entity.pdbx_description
1 polymer ?
#
loop_
_entity_poly.entity_id
_entity_poly.type
_entity_poly.pdbx_seq_one_letter_code
_entity_poly.pdbx_strand_id
1 'polypeptide(L)'
;MDDISLKKLTTEEKVTILEKEIARVEGRIGEFLKLLVSHYPHGLTRTEIKALLVVNNNPSFVSLYRNGNIFIDIEKRYCDAAQENRYHIGTQYLQDVQCSRWLNAW
;
A
#
# COMPACT_ATOMS: atom_id res chain seq x y z
N MET A 1 -2.43 -21.64 -29.73
CA MET A 1 -2.85 -20.30 -29.26
C MET A 1 -2.42 -20.30 -27.81
N ASP A 2 -1.16 -19.94 -27.60
CA ASP A 2 -0.47 -20.29 -26.36
C ASP A 2 -1.04 -19.51 -25.20
N ASP A 3 -1.19 -20.26 -24.11
CA ASP A 3 -1.75 -19.89 -22.83
C ASP A 3 -0.86 -18.83 -22.16
N ILE A 4 -0.88 -17.60 -22.68
CA ILE A 4 -0.41 -16.40 -21.97
C ILE A 4 -1.47 -16.09 -20.89
N SER A 5 -1.78 -17.06 -20.03
CA SER A 5 -2.39 -16.74 -18.75
C SER A 5 -1.38 -15.85 -18.03
N LEU A 6 -1.72 -14.57 -17.89
CA LEU A 6 -0.91 -13.59 -17.18
C LEU A 6 -0.49 -14.19 -15.84
N LYS A 7 0.79 -14.54 -15.71
CA LYS A 7 1.34 -15.05 -14.45
C LYS A 7 1.00 -14.02 -13.38
N LYS A 8 0.19 -14.43 -12.41
CA LYS A 8 -0.16 -13.57 -11.27
C LYS A 8 1.13 -13.15 -10.57
N LEU A 9 1.23 -11.87 -10.25
CA LEU A 9 2.37 -11.35 -9.49
C LEU A 9 2.47 -12.07 -8.14
N THR A 10 3.65 -12.54 -7.79
CA THR A 10 3.93 -13.05 -6.44
C THR A 10 3.89 -11.91 -5.42
N THR A 11 3.85 -12.24 -4.13
CA THR A 11 3.89 -11.22 -3.07
C THR A 11 5.18 -10.41 -3.15
N GLU A 12 6.31 -11.06 -3.39
CA GLU A 12 7.62 -10.42 -3.50
C GLU A 12 7.69 -9.49 -4.71
N GLU A 13 7.17 -9.92 -5.87
CA GLU A 13 7.08 -9.08 -7.07
C GLU A 13 6.21 -7.86 -6.82
N LYS A 14 5.09 -8.02 -6.10
CA LYS A 14 4.23 -6.90 -5.70
C LYS A 14 4.99 -5.95 -4.79
N VAL A 15 5.63 -6.44 -3.73
CA VAL A 15 6.43 -5.61 -2.81
C VAL A 15 7.50 -4.82 -3.57
N THR A 16 8.25 -5.46 -4.47
CA THR A 16 9.26 -4.74 -5.29
C THR A 16 8.63 -3.65 -6.17
N ILE A 17 7.45 -3.88 -6.74
CA ILE A 17 6.73 -2.88 -7.54
C ILE A 17 6.27 -1.71 -6.64
N LEU A 18 5.74 -2.03 -5.46
CA LEU A 18 5.31 -1.04 -4.48
C LEU A 18 6.48 -0.19 -3.98
N GLU A 19 7.59 -0.82 -3.59
CA GLU A 19 8.82 -0.15 -3.15
C GLU A 19 9.34 0.84 -4.20
N LYS A 20 9.32 0.43 -5.47
CA LYS A 20 9.71 1.31 -6.59
C LYS A 20 8.78 2.51 -6.73
N GLU A 21 7.47 2.31 -6.60
CA GLU A 21 6.49 3.40 -6.71
C GLU A 21 6.69 4.44 -5.59
N ILE A 22 6.90 3.97 -4.37
CA ILE A 22 7.00 4.86 -3.20
C ILE A 22 8.41 5.43 -3.00
N ALA A 23 9.43 4.94 -3.73
CA ALA A 23 10.81 5.39 -3.59
C ALA A 23 10.99 6.89 -3.84
N ARG A 24 10.15 7.48 -4.70
CA ARG A 24 10.14 8.93 -5.02
C ARG A 24 9.41 9.80 -4.01
N VAL A 25 8.73 9.20 -3.03
CA VAL A 25 7.92 9.93 -2.05
C VAL A 25 8.79 10.21 -0.82
N GLU A 26 9.05 11.49 -0.57
CA GLU A 26 9.92 11.92 0.52
C GLU A 26 9.14 12.31 1.79
N GLY A 27 9.89 12.47 2.88
CA GLY A 27 9.38 12.93 4.17
C GLY A 27 8.36 11.98 4.81
N ARG A 28 7.47 12.57 5.60
CA ARG A 28 6.52 11.84 6.46
C ARG A 28 5.52 10.96 5.70
N ILE A 29 5.17 11.35 4.48
CA ILE A 29 4.30 10.54 3.62
C ILE A 29 5.07 9.32 3.12
N GLY A 30 6.33 9.52 2.67
CA GLY A 30 7.21 8.42 2.27
C GLY A 30 7.44 7.41 3.38
N GLU A 31 7.71 7.87 4.60
CA GLU A 31 7.84 7.00 5.79
C GLU A 31 6.57 6.19 6.06
N PHE A 32 5.40 6.83 5.96
CA PHE A 32 4.12 6.16 6.14
C PHE A 32 3.86 5.09 5.07
N LEU A 33 4.15 5.39 3.80
CA LEU A 33 3.99 4.43 2.71
C LEU A 33 4.98 3.26 2.84
N LYS A 34 6.24 3.54 3.20
CA LYS A 34 7.26 2.50 3.46
C LYS A 34 6.82 1.55 4.57
N LEU A 35 6.23 2.08 5.64
CA LEU A 35 5.68 1.27 6.71
C LEU A 35 4.55 0.37 6.22
N LEU A 36 3.61 0.87 5.40
CA LEU A 36 2.55 0.02 4.87
C LEU A 36 3.07 -1.07 3.91
N VAL A 37 4.07 -0.74 3.08
CA VAL A 37 4.68 -1.71 2.15
C VAL A 37 5.45 -2.79 2.91
N SER A 38 6.16 -2.46 4.00
CA SER A 38 6.89 -3.46 4.79
C SER A 38 5.97 -4.45 5.52
N HIS A 39 4.68 -4.12 5.65
CA HIS A 39 3.66 -5.00 6.23
C HIS A 39 2.77 -5.68 5.19
N TYR A 40 2.96 -5.40 3.89
CA TYR A 40 2.15 -5.99 2.82
C TYR A 40 2.20 -7.54 2.85
N PRO A 41 1.07 -8.24 2.62
CA PRO A 41 -0.27 -7.74 2.30
C PRO A 41 -1.12 -7.41 3.54
N HIS A 42 -0.55 -7.48 4.74
CA HIS A 42 -1.26 -7.21 5.97
C HIS A 42 -1.37 -5.70 6.24
N GLY A 43 -2.47 -5.31 6.88
CA GLY A 43 -2.67 -3.95 7.32
C GLY A 43 -2.28 -3.74 8.77
N LEU A 44 -1.96 -2.48 9.10
CA LEU A 44 -1.71 -2.02 10.45
C LEU A 44 -2.89 -1.22 10.98
N THR A 45 -3.14 -1.29 12.28
CA THR A 45 -4.12 -0.42 12.90
C THR A 45 -3.61 1.01 12.99
N ARG A 46 -4.53 1.96 13.20
CA ARG A 46 -4.14 3.36 13.45
C ARG A 46 -3.23 3.47 14.68
N THR A 47 -3.49 2.71 15.72
CA THR A 47 -2.68 2.70 16.95
C THR A 47 -1.25 2.25 16.66
N GLU A 48 -1.08 1.16 15.93
CA GLU A 48 0.23 0.64 15.51
C GLU A 48 0.99 1.67 14.65
N ILE A 49 0.34 2.25 13.64
CA ILE A 49 0.93 3.25 12.76
C ILE A 49 1.37 4.49 13.56
N LYS A 50 0.52 4.98 14.46
CA LYS A 50 0.85 6.14 15.29
C LYS A 50 2.04 5.88 16.20
N ALA A 51 2.14 4.67 16.77
CA ALA A 51 3.26 4.28 17.61
C ALA A 51 4.57 4.19 16.81
N LEU A 52 4.55 3.46 15.68
CA LEU A 52 5.74 3.23 14.84
C LEU A 52 6.25 4.50 14.17
N LEU A 53 5.36 5.42 13.80
CA LEU A 53 5.74 6.69 13.17
C LEU A 53 5.83 7.85 14.15
N VAL A 54 5.56 7.67 15.45
CA VAL A 54 5.52 8.76 16.45
C VAL A 54 4.57 9.89 16.03
N VAL A 55 3.34 9.52 15.63
CA VAL A 55 2.29 10.47 15.24
C VAL A 55 1.43 10.81 16.44
N ASN A 56 1.67 12.00 17.01
CA ASN A 56 1.14 12.38 18.32
C ASN A 56 -0.35 12.75 18.35
N ASN A 57 -0.99 12.99 17.19
CA ASN A 57 -2.40 13.38 17.15
C ASN A 57 -3.15 12.78 15.95
N ASN A 58 -4.48 12.71 16.07
CA ASN A 58 -5.34 12.11 15.04
C ASN A 58 -5.41 12.95 13.75
N PRO A 59 -5.44 14.29 13.78
CA PRO A 59 -5.39 15.09 12.55
C PRO A 59 -4.17 14.80 11.68
N SER A 60 -2.98 14.66 12.28
CA SER A 60 -1.76 14.30 11.56
C SER A 60 -1.87 12.93 10.91
N PHE A 61 -2.45 11.94 11.60
CA PHE A 61 -2.71 10.63 11.01
C PHE A 61 -3.68 10.72 9.81
N VAL A 62 -4.77 11.47 9.94
CA VAL A 62 -5.75 11.66 8.85
C VAL A 62 -5.07 12.33 7.65
N SER A 63 -4.19 13.31 7.88
CA SER A 63 -3.40 13.94 6.82
C SER A 63 -2.43 12.97 6.15
N LEU A 64 -1.74 12.12 6.92
CA LEU A 64 -0.87 11.08 6.37
C LEU A 64 -1.64 10.10 5.50
N TYR A 65 -2.78 9.60 5.99
CA TYR A 65 -3.64 8.70 5.23
C TYR A 65 -4.11 9.35 3.93
N ARG A 66 -4.70 10.56 4.01
CA ARG A 66 -5.22 11.27 2.83
C ARG A 66 -4.13 11.54 1.80
N ASN A 67 -2.97 12.04 2.24
CA ASN A 67 -1.90 12.41 1.32
C ASN A 67 -1.15 11.18 0.79
N GLY A 68 -1.03 10.10 1.57
CA GLY A 68 -0.50 8.82 1.10
C GLY A 68 -1.37 8.22 0.00
N ASN A 69 -2.69 8.33 0.15
CA ASN A 69 -3.67 7.82 -0.80
C ASN A 69 -3.65 8.53 -2.19
N ILE A 70 -2.88 9.62 -2.32
CA ILE A 70 -2.64 10.29 -3.61
C ILE A 70 -1.61 9.52 -4.45
N PHE A 71 -0.64 8.88 -3.79
CA PHE A 71 0.47 8.18 -4.46
C PHE A 71 0.14 6.73 -4.76
N ILE A 72 -0.56 6.07 -3.84
CA ILE A 72 -0.96 4.68 -4.00
C ILE A 72 -2.26 4.45 -3.26
N ASP A 73 -3.07 3.51 -3.73
CA ASP A 73 -4.32 3.17 -3.09
C ASP A 73 -4.10 2.55 -1.70
N ILE A 74 -4.69 3.18 -0.69
CA ILE A 74 -4.69 2.73 0.71
C ILE A 74 -6.13 2.47 1.12
N GLU A 75 -6.42 1.21 1.38
CA GLU A 75 -7.72 0.77 1.86
C GLU A 75 -7.75 0.72 3.39
N LYS A 76 -8.96 0.75 3.94
CA LYS A 76 -9.20 0.46 5.36
C LYS A 76 -10.28 -0.60 5.51
N ARG A 77 -10.06 -1.57 6.40
CA ARG A 77 -11.04 -2.59 6.77
C ARG A 77 -11.20 -2.60 8.28
N TYR A 78 -12.45 -2.59 8.74
CA TYR A 78 -12.73 -2.70 10.17
C TYR A 78 -12.32 -4.09 10.67
N CYS A 79 -11.61 -4.13 11.79
CA CYS A 79 -11.16 -5.37 12.42
C CYS A 79 -11.83 -5.49 13.79
N ASP A 80 -12.76 -6.42 13.92
CA ASP A 80 -13.51 -6.63 15.17
C ASP A 80 -12.58 -6.97 16.34
N ALA A 81 -11.55 -7.80 16.12
CA ALA A 81 -10.61 -8.17 17.18
C ALA A 81 -9.80 -6.97 17.73
N ALA A 82 -9.47 -6.00 16.87
CA ALA A 82 -8.75 -4.79 17.25
C ALA A 82 -9.69 -3.63 17.64
N GLN A 83 -11.01 -3.78 17.41
CA GLN A 83 -12.02 -2.73 17.55
C GLN A 83 -11.68 -1.44 16.78
N GLU A 84 -10.87 -1.53 15.72
CA GLU A 84 -10.50 -0.39 14.87
C GLU A 84 -10.17 -0.80 13.44
N ASN A 85 -10.01 0.19 12.56
CA ASN A 85 -9.63 -0.04 11.17
C ASN A 85 -8.16 -0.44 11.05
N ARG A 86 -7.91 -1.47 10.25
CA ARG A 86 -6.60 -1.76 9.66
C ARG A 86 -6.47 -1.07 8.32
N TYR A 87 -5.31 -0.47 8.08
CA TYR A 87 -4.95 0.24 6.85
C TYR A 87 -3.91 -0.60 6.10
N HIS A 88 -4.16 -0.86 4.82
CA HIS A 88 -3.29 -1.68 3.98
C HIS A 88 -3.21 -1.08 2.58
N ILE A 89 -2.13 -1.37 1.86
CA ILE A 89 -2.04 -1.07 0.43
C ILE A 89 -3.12 -1.87 -0.30
N GLY A 90 -3.92 -1.20 -1.11
CA GLY A 90 -4.94 -1.83 -1.91
C GLY A 90 -4.36 -2.59 -3.12
N THR A 91 -5.20 -2.90 -4.08
CA THR A 91 -4.81 -3.68 -5.26
C THR A 91 -4.84 -2.90 -6.57
N GLN A 92 -5.37 -1.68 -6.60
CA GLN A 92 -5.62 -0.95 -7.84
C GLN A 92 -4.32 -0.67 -8.60
N TYR A 93 -3.32 -0.08 -7.94
CA TYR A 93 -2.04 0.22 -8.59
C TYR A 93 -1.36 -1.04 -9.15
N LEU A 94 -1.37 -2.14 -8.38
CA LEU A 94 -0.78 -3.41 -8.82
C LEU A 94 -1.52 -4.03 -10.00
N GLN A 95 -2.85 -3.90 -10.04
CA GLN A 95 -3.67 -4.33 -11.18
C GLN A 95 -3.35 -3.49 -12.42
N ASP A 96 -3.23 -2.17 -12.28
CA ASP A 96 -2.89 -1.27 -13.39
C ASP A 96 -1.51 -1.58 -13.97
N VAL A 97 -0.51 -1.86 -13.12
CA VAL A 97 0.82 -2.30 -13.54
C VAL A 97 0.74 -3.63 -14.28
N GLN A 98 -0.03 -4.60 -13.77
CA GLN A 98 -0.19 -5.90 -14.40
C GLN A 98 -0.88 -5.80 -15.77
N CYS A 99 -1.93 -4.98 -15.89
CA CYS A 99 -2.61 -4.69 -17.15
C CYS A 99 -1.68 -3.97 -18.14
N SER A 100 -0.88 -3.00 -17.69
CA SER A 100 0.05 -2.30 -18.57
C SER A 100 1.16 -3.21 -19.10
N ARG A 101 1.67 -4.15 -18.27
CA ARG A 101 2.63 -5.17 -18.74
C ARG A 101 2.02 -6.08 -19.79
N TRP A 102 0.73 -6.40 -19.66
CA TRP A 102 0.02 -7.20 -20.66
C TRP A 102 -0.11 -6.48 -21.99
N LEU A 103 -0.57 -5.23 -21.98
CA LEU A 103 -0.74 -4.43 -23.21
C LEU A 103 0.58 -4.22 -23.96
N ASN A 104 1.71 -4.13 -23.25
CA ASN A 104 3.03 -3.97 -23.85
C ASN A 104 3.73 -5.29 -24.23
N ALA A 105 3.14 -6.44 -23.89
CA ALA A 105 3.66 -7.76 -24.26
C ALA A 105 3.03 -8.30 -25.56
N TRP A 106 2.00 -7.61 -26.06
CA TRP A 106 1.36 -7.82 -27.37
C TRP A 106 1.91 -6.83 -28.40
#